data_AF-A0A960XVD3-F1
#
_entry.id   AF-A0A960XVD3-F1
#
_cell.length_a   1.000
_cell.length_b   1.000
_cell.length_c   1.000
_cell.angle_alpha   90.00
_cell.angle_beta   90.00
_cell.angle_gamma   90.00
#
_symmetry.space_group_name_H-M   'P 1'
#
loop_
_entity.id
_entity.type
_entity.pdbx_description
1 polymer ?
#
loop_
_entity_poly.entity_id
_entity_poly.type
_entity_poly.pdbx_seq_one_letter_code
_entity_poly.pdbx_strand_id
1 'polypeptide(L)'
;MDKRSLFFVICLSITLFLVNNYFSQQDLERRRQWAEYEKQLAEYKQRQMESELQDRVAKIEALPLAEYRAGEQTRIGVLLDGNLLTISQSGDDASDVTVTEPDGRAASYARQTVEAVPGSVVLYRKAGAAVLSAGALPMDRPTEVQIVSFYLDENAPQIEQGVAMYERGQLRTVHGAPQHNGLVLVETPGGYIPAGIYLAQEKSIL
;
A
#
# COMPACT_ATOMS: atom_id res chain seq x y z
N MET A 1 54.57 -36.98 41.79
CA MET A 1 54.30 -36.37 40.46
C MET A 1 55.51 -35.51 40.12
N ASP A 2 56.23 -35.82 39.04
CA ASP A 2 57.48 -35.12 38.71
C ASP A 2 57.21 -33.68 38.25
N LYS A 3 58.12 -32.76 38.62
CA LYS A 3 58.04 -31.33 38.23
C LYS A 3 57.89 -31.13 36.71
N ARG A 4 58.41 -32.09 35.93
CA ARG A 4 58.31 -32.13 34.46
C ARG A 4 56.89 -32.41 33.97
N SER A 5 56.16 -33.29 34.65
CA SER A 5 54.76 -33.61 34.34
C SER A 5 53.83 -32.44 34.63
N LEU A 6 54.10 -31.68 35.70
CA LEU A 6 53.34 -30.46 36.04
C LEU A 6 53.49 -29.40 34.94
N PHE A 7 54.73 -29.15 34.49
CA PHE A 7 55.00 -28.21 33.38
C PHE A 7 54.29 -28.62 32.09
N PHE A 8 54.29 -29.91 31.76
CA PHE A 8 53.60 -30.43 30.59
C PHE A 8 52.09 -30.18 30.66
N VAL A 9 51.45 -30.44 31.80
CA VAL A 9 50.01 -30.20 31.98
C VAL A 9 49.65 -28.72 31.88
N ILE A 10 50.50 -27.83 32.43
CA ILE A 10 50.30 -26.38 32.33
C ILE A 10 50.40 -25.93 30.87
N CYS A 11 51.44 -26.35 30.15
CA CYS A 11 51.60 -26.02 28.73
C CYS A 11 50.41 -26.53 27.89
N LEU A 12 50.00 -27.79 28.10
CA LEU A 12 48.86 -28.38 27.39
C LEU A 12 47.56 -27.61 27.67
N SER A 13 47.33 -27.20 28.91
CA SER A 13 46.14 -26.42 29.29
C SER A 13 46.14 -25.04 28.62
N ILE A 14 47.29 -24.37 28.56
CA ILE A 14 47.43 -23.07 27.87
C ILE A 14 47.18 -23.25 26.36
N THR A 15 47.73 -24.29 25.74
CA THR A 15 47.50 -24.57 24.32
C THR A 15 46.02 -24.82 24.03
N LEU A 16 45.34 -25.65 24.83
CA LEU A 16 43.91 -25.91 24.69
C LEU A 16 43.07 -24.64 24.89
N PHE A 17 43.45 -23.80 25.85
CA PHE A 17 42.78 -22.51 26.08
C PHE A 17 42.92 -21.57 24.88
N LEU A 18 44.12 -21.45 24.32
CA LEU A 18 44.37 -20.61 23.14
C LEU A 18 43.61 -21.09 21.91
N VAL A 19 43.60 -22.41 21.66
CA VAL A 19 42.86 -23.01 20.55
C VAL A 19 41.34 -22.80 20.71
N ASN A 20 40.81 -23.01 21.91
CA ASN A 20 39.39 -22.78 22.20
C ASN A 20 39.01 -21.31 22.03
N ASN A 21 39.85 -20.38 22.51
CA ASN A 21 39.61 -18.95 22.34
C ASN A 21 39.66 -18.53 20.86
N TYR A 22 40.62 -19.08 20.08
CA TYR A 22 40.71 -18.82 18.65
C TYR A 22 39.45 -19.25 17.90
N PHE A 23 38.95 -20.48 18.13
CA PHE A 23 37.71 -20.95 17.50
C PHE A 23 36.48 -20.15 17.96
N SER A 24 36.40 -19.78 19.23
CA SER A 24 35.30 -18.96 19.74
C SER A 24 35.24 -17.58 19.08
N GLN A 25 36.38 -16.95 18.82
CA GLN A 25 36.43 -15.67 18.11
C GLN A 25 36.02 -15.84 16.65
N GLN A 26 36.51 -16.87 15.98
CA GLN A 26 36.15 -17.17 14.59
C GLN A 26 34.65 -17.43 14.41
N ASP A 27 34.02 -18.16 15.34
CA ASP A 27 32.58 -18.41 15.31
C ASP A 27 31.77 -17.14 15.54
N LEU A 28 32.24 -16.26 16.42
CA LEU A 28 31.59 -14.96 16.67
C LEU A 28 31.64 -14.06 15.43
N GLU A 29 32.79 -14.02 14.74
CA GLU A 29 32.96 -13.28 13.49
C GLU A 29 32.07 -13.85 12.37
N ARG A 30 32.02 -15.17 12.20
CA ARG A 30 31.14 -15.82 11.22
C ARG A 30 29.66 -15.50 11.47
N ARG A 31 29.22 -15.56 12.74
CA ARG A 31 27.83 -15.22 13.09
C ARG A 31 27.50 -13.76 12.77
N ARG A 32 28.44 -12.84 13.02
CA ARG A 32 28.26 -11.42 12.66
C ARG A 32 28.15 -11.24 11.15
N GLN A 33 29.05 -11.83 10.39
CA GLN A 33 29.02 -11.78 8.91
C GLN A 33 27.73 -12.37 8.35
N TRP A 34 27.24 -13.48 8.93
CA TRP A 34 25.96 -14.08 8.52
C TRP A 34 24.77 -13.19 8.83
N ALA A 35 24.72 -12.57 10.02
CA ALA A 35 23.66 -11.64 10.37
C ALA A 35 23.68 -10.39 9.47
N GLU A 36 24.86 -9.88 9.12
CA GLU A 36 25.01 -8.78 8.18
C GLU A 36 24.57 -9.19 6.77
N TYR A 37 24.94 -10.39 6.31
CA TYR A 37 24.52 -10.91 5.01
C TYR A 37 23.01 -11.12 4.94
N GLU A 38 22.40 -11.68 5.99
CA GLU A 38 20.95 -11.87 6.06
C GLU A 38 20.21 -10.53 6.01
N LYS A 39 20.71 -9.53 6.74
CA LYS A 39 20.18 -8.17 6.69
C LYS A 39 20.30 -7.54 5.29
N GLN A 40 21.48 -7.64 4.67
CA GLN A 40 21.69 -7.14 3.31
C GLN A 40 20.80 -7.85 2.27
N LEU A 41 20.62 -9.16 2.41
CA LEU A 41 19.76 -9.95 1.54
C LEU A 41 18.28 -9.54 1.70
N ALA A 42 17.83 -9.27 2.93
CA ALA A 42 16.49 -8.77 3.19
C ALA A 42 16.28 -7.38 2.55
N GLU A 43 17.23 -6.46 2.74
CA GLU A 43 17.20 -5.13 2.11
C GLU A 43 17.21 -5.20 0.59
N TYR A 44 18.05 -6.08 0.00
CA TYR A 44 18.10 -6.29 -1.44
C TYR A 44 16.77 -6.81 -1.99
N LYS A 45 16.19 -7.84 -1.35
CA LYS A 45 14.88 -8.37 -1.73
C LYS A 45 13.78 -7.33 -1.61
N GLN A 46 13.81 -6.51 -0.57
CA GLN A 46 12.86 -5.42 -0.40
C GLN A 46 12.97 -4.40 -1.54
N ARG A 47 14.19 -3.96 -1.89
CA ARG A 47 14.40 -3.03 -3.00
C ARG A 47 14.00 -3.62 -4.35
N GLN A 48 14.27 -4.91 -4.56
CA GLN A 48 13.84 -5.59 -5.78
C GLN A 48 12.30 -5.63 -5.89
N MET A 49 11.61 -5.98 -4.80
CA MET A 49 10.15 -5.92 -4.75
C MET A 49 9.61 -4.50 -4.95
N GLU A 50 10.26 -3.48 -4.35
CA GLU A 50 9.88 -2.08 -4.56
C GLU A 50 10.04 -1.65 -6.02
N SER A 51 11.13 -2.04 -6.68
CA SER A 51 11.35 -1.77 -8.12
C SER A 51 10.33 -2.49 -9.00
N GLU A 52 10.03 -3.75 -8.71
CA GLU A 52 9.03 -4.53 -9.47
C GLU A 52 7.61 -3.97 -9.28
N LEU A 53 7.32 -3.38 -8.13
CA LEU A 53 6.04 -2.70 -7.86
C LEU A 53 5.94 -1.35 -8.56
N GLN A 54 7.04 -0.61 -8.71
CA GLN A 54 7.04 0.66 -9.44
C GLN A 54 6.58 0.49 -10.89
N ASP A 55 7.03 -0.58 -11.55
CA ASP A 55 6.61 -0.93 -12.92
C ASP A 55 5.14 -1.40 -13.00
N ARG A 56 4.54 -1.73 -11.86
CA ARG A 56 3.16 -2.24 -11.73
C ARG A 56 2.17 -1.20 -11.21
N VAL A 57 2.63 0.02 -10.89
CA VAL A 57 1.69 1.12 -10.60
C VAL A 57 0.87 1.39 -11.86
N ALA A 58 -0.45 1.33 -11.72
CA ALA A 58 -1.34 1.58 -12.84
C ALA A 58 -1.13 3.00 -13.37
N LYS A 59 -0.98 3.13 -14.69
CA LYS A 59 -0.96 4.45 -15.33
C LYS A 59 -2.27 5.18 -15.03
N ILE A 60 -2.20 6.49 -14.81
CA ILE A 60 -3.37 7.33 -14.51
C ILE A 60 -4.47 7.14 -15.57
N GLU A 61 -4.09 7.01 -16.85
CA GLU A 61 -5.03 6.85 -17.96
C GLU A 61 -5.72 5.48 -18.00
N ALA A 62 -5.17 4.47 -17.31
CA ALA A 62 -5.78 3.15 -17.20
C ALA A 62 -6.77 3.06 -16.03
N LEU A 63 -6.73 4.02 -15.09
CA LEU A 63 -7.67 4.09 -13.99
C LEU A 63 -8.98 4.72 -14.45
N PRO A 64 -10.12 4.25 -13.93
CA PRO A 64 -11.42 4.79 -14.28
C PRO A 64 -11.67 6.10 -13.51
N LEU A 65 -10.91 7.14 -13.81
CA LEU A 65 -11.00 8.45 -13.16
C LEU A 65 -11.92 9.38 -13.94
N ALA A 66 -12.66 10.21 -13.21
CA ALA A 66 -13.47 11.28 -13.79
C ALA A 66 -13.37 12.55 -12.96
N GLU A 67 -13.41 13.68 -13.66
CA GLU A 67 -13.56 14.98 -13.03
C GLU A 67 -15.04 15.23 -12.70
N TYR A 68 -15.29 15.81 -11.54
CA TYR A 68 -16.62 16.24 -11.14
C TYR A 68 -16.58 17.62 -10.51
N ARG A 69 -17.68 18.35 -10.65
CA ARG A 69 -17.89 19.66 -10.06
C ARG A 69 -18.87 19.56 -8.90
N ALA A 70 -18.43 20.01 -7.73
CA ALA A 70 -19.23 20.18 -6.53
C ALA A 70 -19.24 21.69 -6.18
N GLY A 71 -20.34 22.37 -6.53
CA GLY A 71 -20.39 23.84 -6.47
C GLY A 71 -19.40 24.48 -7.45
N GLU A 72 -18.49 25.31 -6.93
CA GLU A 72 -17.45 25.98 -7.72
C GLU A 72 -16.12 25.18 -7.79
N GLN A 73 -16.02 24.07 -7.07
CA GLN A 73 -14.79 23.27 -7.01
C GLN A 73 -14.81 22.13 -8.02
N THR A 74 -13.73 22.00 -8.78
CA THR A 74 -13.43 20.80 -9.58
C THR A 74 -12.66 19.81 -8.72
N ARG A 75 -13.09 18.55 -8.74
CA ARG A 75 -12.51 17.44 -7.97
C ARG A 75 -12.40 16.21 -8.86
N ILE A 76 -11.68 15.19 -8.40
CA ILE A 76 -11.47 13.93 -9.12
C ILE A 76 -12.00 12.78 -8.27
N GLY A 77 -12.63 11.81 -8.91
CA GLY A 77 -13.06 10.57 -8.28
C GLY A 77 -12.98 9.38 -9.25
N VAL A 78 -13.35 8.21 -8.75
CA VAL A 78 -13.38 6.95 -9.51
C VAL A 78 -14.78 6.74 -10.07
N LEU A 79 -14.92 6.65 -11.38
CA LEU A 79 -16.18 6.46 -12.10
C LEU A 79 -16.32 5.04 -12.64
N LEU A 80 -17.26 4.27 -12.09
CA LEU A 80 -17.51 2.87 -12.42
C LEU A 80 -18.99 2.64 -12.70
N ASP A 81 -19.34 2.18 -13.89
CA ASP A 81 -20.71 1.78 -14.26
C ASP A 81 -21.79 2.82 -13.90
N GLY A 82 -21.50 4.11 -14.07
CA GLY A 82 -22.41 5.20 -13.72
C GLY A 82 -22.50 5.53 -12.22
N ASN A 83 -21.49 5.10 -11.46
CA ASN A 83 -21.30 5.42 -10.04
C ASN A 83 -19.96 6.14 -9.86
N LEU A 84 -19.96 7.28 -9.19
CA LEU A 84 -18.76 8.04 -8.84
C LEU A 84 -18.44 7.82 -7.35
N LEU A 85 -17.24 7.33 -7.07
CA LEU A 85 -16.67 7.20 -5.73
C LEU A 85 -15.64 8.29 -5.51
N THR A 86 -15.71 8.98 -4.36
CA THR A 86 -14.73 9.96 -3.93
C THR A 86 -14.54 9.85 -2.41
N ILE A 87 -13.52 10.51 -1.89
CA ILE A 87 -13.31 10.66 -0.45
C ILE A 87 -13.75 12.05 -0.03
N SER A 88 -14.56 12.12 1.03
CA SER A 88 -15.00 13.36 1.63
C SER A 88 -13.80 14.09 2.24
N GLN A 89 -13.62 15.37 1.93
CA GLN A 89 -12.54 16.17 2.53
C GLN A 89 -13.01 16.98 3.75
N SER A 90 -14.23 17.49 3.70
CA SER A 90 -14.77 18.42 4.72
C SER A 90 -16.00 17.89 5.46
N GLY A 91 -16.60 16.78 5.00
CA GLY A 91 -17.87 16.26 5.51
C GLY A 91 -19.12 17.03 5.04
N ASP A 92 -18.95 18.09 4.26
CA ASP A 92 -20.05 18.85 3.67
C ASP A 92 -20.04 18.71 2.15
N ASP A 93 -20.15 17.47 1.69
CA ASP A 93 -20.19 17.16 0.27
C ASP A 93 -21.59 17.42 -0.31
N ALA A 94 -21.64 18.00 -1.51
CA ALA A 94 -22.88 18.38 -2.18
C ALA A 94 -23.87 17.21 -2.31
N SER A 95 -25.18 17.50 -2.34
CA SER A 95 -26.20 16.47 -2.59
C SER A 95 -26.12 15.93 -4.01
N ASP A 96 -25.71 16.77 -4.96
CA ASP A 96 -25.62 16.46 -6.37
C ASP A 96 -24.35 17.07 -6.95
N VAL A 97 -23.77 16.36 -7.91
CA VAL A 97 -22.54 16.78 -8.60
C VAL A 97 -22.69 16.61 -10.10
N THR A 98 -21.96 17.43 -10.85
CA THR A 98 -21.86 17.28 -12.30
C THR A 98 -20.56 16.55 -12.63
N VAL A 99 -20.64 15.40 -13.30
CA VAL A 99 -19.49 14.58 -13.67
C VAL A 99 -19.23 14.72 -15.16
N THR A 100 -17.97 14.93 -15.54
CA THR A 100 -17.53 14.86 -16.93
C THR A 100 -17.18 13.42 -17.25
N GLU A 101 -18.02 12.75 -18.03
CA GLU A 101 -17.83 11.36 -18.44
C GLU A 101 -16.71 11.22 -19.48
N PRO A 102 -16.14 10.01 -19.68
CA PRO A 102 -15.05 9.80 -20.64
C PRO A 102 -15.39 10.16 -22.09
N ASP A 103 -16.69 10.21 -22.44
CA ASP A 103 -17.17 10.66 -23.75
C ASP A 103 -17.22 12.20 -23.88
N GLY A 104 -16.79 12.92 -22.84
CA GLY A 104 -16.77 14.38 -22.76
C GLY A 104 -18.12 15.00 -22.37
N ARG A 105 -19.15 14.21 -22.08
CA ARG A 105 -20.46 14.73 -21.68
C ARG A 105 -20.51 14.99 -20.19
N ALA A 106 -21.18 16.08 -19.83
CA ALA A 106 -21.53 16.36 -18.44
C ALA A 106 -22.84 15.65 -18.08
N ALA A 107 -22.85 14.90 -16.97
CA ALA A 107 -24.05 14.26 -16.45
C ALA A 107 -24.20 14.52 -14.94
N SER A 108 -25.44 14.59 -14.47
CA SER A 108 -25.75 14.83 -13.05
C SER A 108 -25.82 13.52 -12.27
N TYR A 109 -25.19 13.51 -11.10
CA TYR A 109 -25.13 12.37 -10.19
C TYR A 109 -25.60 12.79 -8.80
N ALA A 110 -26.45 11.97 -8.18
CA ALA A 110 -27.01 12.23 -6.87
C ALA A 110 -26.30 11.41 -5.79
N ARG A 111 -26.00 12.03 -4.65
CA ARG A 111 -25.35 11.39 -3.50
C ARG A 111 -26.22 10.27 -2.95
N GLN A 112 -25.62 9.12 -2.72
CA GLN A 112 -26.27 7.94 -2.12
C GLN A 112 -25.83 7.73 -0.67
N THR A 113 -24.67 8.25 -0.27
CA THR A 113 -24.20 8.20 1.12
C THR A 113 -25.02 9.16 1.99
N VAL A 114 -25.51 8.66 3.13
CA VAL A 114 -26.36 9.41 4.06
C VAL A 114 -25.56 10.49 4.80
N GLU A 115 -24.41 10.13 5.35
CA GLU A 115 -23.50 11.04 6.04
C GLU A 115 -22.12 11.01 5.39
N ALA A 116 -21.63 12.19 4.99
CA ALA A 116 -20.24 12.37 4.60
C ALA A 116 -19.48 12.88 5.82
N VAL A 117 -18.61 12.06 6.38
CA VAL A 117 -17.65 12.49 7.42
C VAL A 117 -16.30 12.70 6.73
N PRO A 118 -15.47 13.68 7.12
CA PRO A 118 -14.13 13.83 6.56
C PRO A 118 -13.37 12.49 6.54
N GLY A 119 -12.80 12.13 5.39
CA GLY A 119 -12.09 10.89 5.15
C GLY A 119 -12.96 9.68 4.80
N SER A 120 -14.29 9.79 4.82
CA SER A 120 -15.22 8.71 4.42
C SER A 120 -15.43 8.66 2.91
N VAL A 121 -15.84 7.49 2.41
CA VAL A 121 -16.21 7.34 0.99
C VAL A 121 -17.61 7.89 0.74
N VAL A 122 -17.69 8.75 -0.27
CA VAL A 122 -18.93 9.30 -0.78
C VAL A 122 -19.22 8.68 -2.13
N LEU A 123 -20.42 8.10 -2.24
CA LEU A 123 -20.93 7.52 -3.47
C LEU A 123 -21.96 8.47 -4.08
N TYR A 124 -21.76 8.82 -5.35
CA TYR A 124 -22.75 9.45 -6.19
C TYR A 124 -23.17 8.51 -7.31
N ARG A 125 -24.44 8.55 -7.71
CA ARG A 125 -24.99 7.64 -8.72
C ARG A 125 -25.78 8.40 -9.76
N LYS A 126 -25.55 8.05 -11.03
CA LYS A 126 -26.34 8.53 -12.18
C LYS A 126 -27.74 7.91 -12.15
N ALA A 127 -28.76 8.69 -12.52
CA ALA A 127 -30.12 8.18 -12.61
C ALA A 127 -30.20 6.96 -13.54
N GLY A 128 -30.77 5.86 -13.05
CA GLY A 128 -30.90 4.59 -13.80
C GLY A 128 -29.66 3.69 -13.79
N ALA A 129 -28.54 4.10 -13.18
CA ALA A 129 -27.37 3.24 -13.01
C ALA A 129 -27.62 2.13 -11.98
N ALA A 130 -26.99 0.99 -12.19
CA ALA A 130 -27.03 -0.13 -11.25
C ALA A 130 -26.31 0.23 -9.94
N VAL A 131 -26.69 -0.45 -8.85
CA VAL A 131 -25.98 -0.31 -7.56
C VAL A 131 -24.58 -0.88 -7.71
N LEU A 132 -23.58 -0.08 -7.35
CA LEU A 132 -22.18 -0.51 -7.37
C LEU A 132 -21.96 -1.65 -6.37
N SER A 133 -21.36 -2.74 -6.84
CA SER A 133 -20.94 -3.84 -5.98
C SER A 133 -19.46 -3.69 -5.64
N ALA A 134 -19.11 -3.71 -4.36
CA ALA A 134 -17.73 -3.77 -3.93
C ALA A 134 -17.15 -5.16 -4.24
N GLY A 135 -15.93 -5.20 -4.75
CA GLY A 135 -15.14 -6.41 -4.85
C GLY A 135 -14.72 -6.91 -3.47
N ALA A 136 -14.73 -8.22 -3.26
CA ALA A 136 -14.14 -8.81 -2.07
C ALA A 136 -12.66 -9.10 -2.31
N LEU A 137 -11.79 -8.60 -1.43
CA LEU A 137 -10.38 -8.98 -1.45
C LEU A 137 -10.24 -10.46 -1.04
N PRO A 138 -9.55 -11.28 -1.85
CA PRO A 138 -9.25 -12.66 -1.45
C PRO A 138 -8.42 -12.67 -0.16
N MET A 139 -8.85 -13.44 0.83
CA MET A 139 -8.13 -13.59 2.10
C MET A 139 -7.11 -14.74 2.07
N ASP A 140 -7.22 -15.61 1.08
CA ASP A 140 -6.51 -16.89 0.94
C ASP A 140 -5.26 -16.78 0.06
N ARG A 141 -5.14 -15.73 -0.76
CA ARG A 141 -3.98 -15.50 -1.63
C ARG A 141 -3.52 -14.04 -1.60
N PRO A 142 -2.21 -13.79 -1.76
CA PRO A 142 -1.70 -12.44 -2.01
C PRO A 142 -2.39 -11.85 -3.24
N THR A 143 -2.93 -10.65 -3.08
CA THR A 143 -3.63 -9.91 -4.14
C THR A 143 -3.01 -8.53 -4.25
N GLU A 144 -2.60 -8.17 -5.46
CA GLU A 144 -2.12 -6.83 -5.75
C GLU A 144 -3.31 -5.86 -5.78
N VAL A 145 -3.15 -4.72 -5.11
CA VAL A 145 -4.16 -3.67 -5.04
C VAL A 145 -3.54 -2.33 -5.41
N GLN A 146 -4.28 -1.55 -6.20
CA GLN A 146 -3.93 -0.17 -6.51
C GLN A 146 -4.60 0.73 -5.48
N ILE A 147 -3.87 1.69 -4.94
CA ILE A 147 -4.36 2.68 -3.99
C ILE A 147 -4.36 4.02 -4.71
N VAL A 148 -5.51 4.66 -4.79
CA VAL A 148 -5.67 5.94 -5.47
C VAL A 148 -6.28 6.94 -4.50
N SER A 149 -5.56 8.02 -4.25
CA SER A 149 -5.97 9.08 -3.34
C SER A 149 -6.18 10.39 -4.09
N PHE A 150 -7.17 11.16 -3.63
CA PHE A 150 -7.58 12.42 -4.23
C PHE A 150 -7.64 13.49 -3.16
N TYR A 151 -6.91 14.59 -3.36
CA TYR A 151 -6.91 15.72 -2.45
C TYR A 151 -6.92 17.04 -3.23
N LEU A 152 -7.24 18.15 -2.55
CA LEU A 152 -7.14 19.49 -3.12
C LEU A 152 -5.89 20.16 -2.57
N ASP A 153 -5.03 20.66 -3.47
CA ASP A 153 -3.91 21.53 -3.14
C ASP A 153 -4.10 22.88 -3.82
N GLU A 154 -4.15 23.96 -3.05
CA GLU A 154 -4.46 25.33 -3.54
C GLU A 154 -5.72 25.41 -4.47
N ASN A 155 -6.72 24.55 -4.24
CA ASN A 155 -7.93 24.35 -5.07
C ASN A 155 -7.73 23.63 -6.42
N ALA A 156 -6.54 23.12 -6.70
CA ALA A 156 -6.31 22.20 -7.81
C ALA A 156 -6.44 20.74 -7.31
N PRO A 157 -7.18 19.87 -8.02
CA PRO A 157 -7.25 18.46 -7.68
C PRO A 157 -5.92 17.78 -7.96
N GLN A 158 -5.44 17.01 -6.98
CA GLN A 158 -4.22 16.22 -7.04
C GLN A 158 -4.54 14.74 -6.87
N ILE A 159 -3.70 13.89 -7.48
CA ILE A 159 -3.81 12.43 -7.41
C ILE A 159 -2.51 11.87 -6.84
N GLU A 160 -2.63 11.04 -5.81
CA GLU A 160 -1.56 10.18 -5.31
C GLU A 160 -1.87 8.72 -5.65
N GLN A 161 -0.87 7.97 -6.09
CA GLN A 161 -1.01 6.56 -6.44
C GLN A 161 0.02 5.73 -5.71
N GLY A 162 -0.42 4.58 -5.22
CA GLY A 162 0.46 3.54 -4.74
C GLY A 162 -0.03 2.17 -5.17
N VAL A 163 0.84 1.19 -5.08
CA VAL A 163 0.48 -0.21 -5.25
C VAL A 163 0.87 -0.96 -3.99
N ALA A 164 0.03 -1.91 -3.60
CA ALA A 164 0.31 -2.72 -2.45
C ALA A 164 -0.04 -4.18 -2.64
N MET A 165 0.61 -5.05 -1.86
CA MET A 165 0.24 -6.45 -1.74
C MET A 165 -0.65 -6.63 -0.51
N TYR A 166 -1.88 -7.08 -0.72
CA TYR A 166 -2.81 -7.46 0.34
C TYR A 166 -2.77 -8.97 0.55
N GLU A 167 -2.48 -9.40 1.78
CA GLU A 167 -2.44 -10.82 2.14
C GLU A 167 -2.93 -11.01 3.58
N ARG A 168 -3.87 -11.94 3.78
CA ARG A 168 -4.39 -12.35 5.10
C ARG A 168 -4.88 -11.17 5.95
N GLY A 169 -5.61 -10.24 5.35
CA GLY A 169 -6.16 -9.08 6.08
C GLY A 169 -5.19 -7.92 6.28
N GLN A 170 -3.97 -7.98 5.74
CA GLN A 170 -2.93 -6.97 5.97
C GLN A 170 -2.28 -6.50 4.67
N LEU A 171 -1.92 -5.22 4.63
CA LEU A 171 -1.02 -4.66 3.63
C LEU A 171 0.43 -5.02 3.99
N ARG A 172 1.13 -5.71 3.09
CA ARG A 172 2.49 -6.22 3.33
C ARG A 172 3.59 -5.36 2.72
N THR A 173 3.36 -4.85 1.52
CA THR A 173 4.31 -4.04 0.78
C THR A 173 3.52 -2.91 0.16
N VAL A 174 3.91 -1.66 0.38
CA VAL A 174 3.26 -0.49 -0.21
C VAL A 174 4.34 0.34 -0.89
N HIS A 175 4.29 0.41 -2.22
CA HIS A 175 5.12 1.34 -3.00
C HIS A 175 4.29 2.58 -3.30
N GLY A 176 4.88 3.78 -3.14
CA GLY A 176 4.16 5.04 -3.38
C GLY A 176 2.98 5.27 -2.43
N ALA A 177 3.07 4.79 -1.18
CA ALA A 177 1.98 4.91 -0.20
C ALA A 177 1.43 6.36 -0.15
N PRO A 178 0.15 6.58 -0.51
CA PRO A 178 -0.44 7.90 -0.44
C PRO A 178 -0.37 8.45 0.99
N GLN A 179 -0.16 9.76 1.12
CA GLN A 179 -0.20 10.46 2.40
C GLN A 179 -1.63 10.74 2.85
N HIS A 180 -2.56 10.69 1.90
CA HIS A 180 -3.98 10.92 2.12
C HIS A 180 -4.78 9.62 1.99
N ASN A 181 -5.96 9.57 2.63
CA ASN A 181 -6.87 8.43 2.48
C ASN A 181 -7.19 8.18 1.01
N GLY A 182 -7.26 6.92 0.61
CA GLY A 182 -7.42 6.52 -0.79
C GLY A 182 -8.49 5.45 -0.98
N LEU A 183 -8.91 5.28 -2.22
CA LEU A 183 -9.70 4.12 -2.65
C LEU A 183 -8.76 2.98 -3.01
N VAL A 184 -9.11 1.77 -2.58
CA VAL A 184 -8.41 0.56 -2.97
C VAL A 184 -9.14 -0.05 -4.16
N LEU A 185 -8.41 -0.27 -5.24
CA LEU A 185 -8.89 -0.86 -6.48
C LEU A 185 -8.17 -2.18 -6.75
N VAL A 186 -8.92 -3.15 -7.25
CA VAL A 186 -8.38 -4.44 -7.70
C VAL A 186 -8.55 -4.53 -9.21
N GLU A 187 -7.49 -4.89 -9.91
CA GLU A 187 -7.55 -5.16 -11.33
C GLU A 187 -8.23 -6.51 -11.60
N THR A 188 -9.18 -6.51 -12.53
CA THR A 188 -9.89 -7.70 -13.01
C THR A 188 -9.85 -7.74 -14.54
N PRO A 189 -10.19 -8.87 -15.19
CA PRO A 189 -10.27 -8.93 -16.65
C PRO A 189 -11.24 -7.90 -17.27
N GLY A 190 -12.19 -7.36 -16.49
CA GLY A 190 -13.14 -6.33 -16.92
C GLY A 190 -12.72 -4.89 -16.57
N GLY A 191 -11.52 -4.69 -16.02
CA GLY A 191 -11.07 -3.40 -15.51
C GLY A 191 -10.94 -3.37 -13.98
N TYR A 192 -11.03 -2.18 -13.37
CA TYR A 192 -10.85 -2.01 -11.94
C TYR A 192 -12.18 -2.08 -11.18
N ILE A 193 -12.17 -2.74 -10.02
CA ILE A 193 -13.29 -2.75 -9.07
C ILE A 193 -12.85 -2.19 -7.72
N PRO A 194 -13.73 -1.48 -6.99
CA PRO A 194 -13.41 -0.94 -5.68
C PRO A 194 -13.46 -2.08 -4.65
N ALA A 195 -12.44 -2.17 -3.82
CA ALA A 195 -12.26 -3.29 -2.90
C ALA A 195 -12.08 -2.87 -1.43
N GLY A 196 -12.00 -1.57 -1.15
CA GLY A 196 -11.89 -1.03 0.20
C GLY A 196 -11.42 0.42 0.23
N ILE A 197 -11.15 0.90 1.44
CA ILE A 197 -10.64 2.26 1.72
C ILE A 197 -9.27 2.13 2.36
N TYR A 198 -8.27 2.80 1.79
CA TYR A 198 -6.97 2.93 2.40
C TYR A 198 -6.95 4.09 3.39
N LEU A 199 -6.56 3.80 4.64
CA LEU A 199 -6.36 4.79 5.69
C LEU A 199 -4.87 5.12 5.80
N ALA A 200 -4.48 6.33 5.40
CA ALA A 200 -3.06 6.70 5.35
C ALA A 200 -2.39 6.76 6.73
N GLN A 201 -3.14 7.18 7.77
CA GLN A 201 -2.62 7.27 9.14
C GLN A 201 -2.33 5.89 9.74
N GLU A 202 -3.17 4.90 9.42
CA GLU A 202 -3.07 3.53 9.94
C GLU A 202 -2.30 2.59 9.02
N LYS A 203 -2.08 3.01 7.77
CA LYS A 203 -1.54 2.18 6.68
C LYS A 203 -2.30 0.85 6.54
N SER A 204 -3.62 0.93 6.64
CA SER A 204 -4.55 -0.20 6.67
C SER A 204 -5.62 -0.06 5.59
N ILE A 205 -6.36 -1.15 5.35
CA ILE A 205 -7.54 -1.15 4.48
C ILE A 205 -8.78 -1.46 5.33
N LEU A 206 -9.83 -0.66 5.15
CA LEU A 206 -11.19 -0.90 5.63
C LEU A 206 -12.10 -1.47 4.53
#